data_AF-A0A355M276-F1
#
_entry.id   AF-A0A355M276-F1
#
_cell.length_a   1.000
_cell.length_b   1.000
_cell.length_c   1.000
_cell.angle_alpha   90.00
_cell.angle_beta   90.00
_cell.angle_gamma   90.00
#
_symmetry.space_group_name_H-M   'P 1'
#
loop_
_entity.id
_entity.type
_entity.pdbx_description
1 polymer ?
#
loop_
_entity_poly.entity_id
_entity_poly.type
_entity_poly.pdbx_seq_one_letter_code
_entity_poly.pdbx_strand_id
1 'polypeptide(L)'
;MRWHITKYSKKKSILCAFSILLIFLSSCSSTSQNFSQEQISDKQIQQIQQLEDKMFANDKPETHFDDIREYVFEQYPDLPDEVELLVKNTNPKVVFNKIKMEYSFFWVLPDGSILEVVTTPPPLCDPIGIHHSKQLKYE
;
A
#
# COMPACT_ATOMS: atom_id res chain seq x y z
N MET A 1 -49.03 -24.89 7.12
CA MET A 1 -47.68 -24.49 7.57
C MET A 1 -47.45 -25.07 8.96
N ARG A 2 -46.42 -25.90 9.10
CA ARG A 2 -46.07 -26.68 10.30
C ARG A 2 -45.04 -25.94 11.16
N TRP A 3 -45.00 -26.40 12.42
CA TRP A 3 -43.93 -26.30 13.43
C TRP A 3 -44.10 -25.21 14.51
N HIS A 4 -44.81 -25.58 15.57
CA HIS A 4 -44.45 -25.23 16.95
C HIS A 4 -43.94 -26.50 17.62
N ILE A 5 -42.68 -26.50 18.09
CA ILE A 5 -42.17 -27.49 19.03
C ILE A 5 -41.86 -26.80 20.35
N THR A 6 -42.21 -27.56 21.37
CA THR A 6 -42.42 -27.28 22.79
C THR A 6 -41.13 -27.18 23.61
N LYS A 7 -41.24 -26.41 24.69
CA LYS A 7 -40.36 -26.36 25.87
C LYS A 7 -40.52 -27.62 26.74
N TYR A 8 -39.41 -28.18 27.23
CA TYR A 8 -39.26 -28.92 28.50
C TYR A 8 -37.80 -28.72 28.95
N SER A 9 -37.44 -28.01 30.04
CA SER A 9 -37.70 -28.16 31.48
C SER A 9 -36.79 -29.17 32.22
N LYS A 10 -35.89 -28.59 33.04
CA LYS A 10 -35.31 -29.05 34.33
C LYS A 10 -34.54 -30.38 34.38
N LYS A 11 -33.29 -30.31 34.89
CA LYS A 11 -32.90 -30.86 36.20
C LYS A 11 -31.47 -30.43 36.62
N LYS A 12 -31.34 -30.16 37.92
CA LYS A 12 -30.10 -29.84 38.68
C LYS A 12 -29.31 -31.13 39.01
N SER A 13 -28.01 -30.96 39.25
CA SER A 13 -27.20 -31.52 40.36
C SER A 13 -25.85 -32.11 39.93
N ILE A 14 -24.79 -31.36 40.25
CA ILE A 14 -23.62 -31.74 41.07
C ILE A 14 -23.24 -33.22 41.10
N LEU A 15 -22.00 -33.54 40.70
CA LEU A 15 -21.06 -34.36 41.48
C LEU A 15 -19.66 -34.33 40.84
N CYS A 16 -18.67 -33.90 41.63
CA CYS A 16 -17.25 -34.09 41.40
C CYS A 16 -16.88 -35.57 41.55
N ALA A 17 -15.99 -36.09 40.70
CA ALA A 17 -15.11 -37.21 41.06
C ALA A 17 -13.89 -37.29 40.13
N PHE A 18 -12.72 -37.04 40.74
CA PHE A 18 -11.41 -37.68 40.54
C PHE A 18 -11.16 -38.51 39.27
N SER A 19 -10.05 -38.22 38.57
CA SER A 19 -8.85 -39.08 38.63
C SER A 19 -7.71 -38.54 37.76
N ILE A 20 -6.51 -38.66 38.33
CA ILE A 20 -5.19 -38.34 37.79
C ILE A 20 -4.79 -39.41 36.76
N LEU A 21 -4.27 -39.03 35.58
CA LEU A 21 -3.36 -39.89 34.81
C LEU A 21 -2.46 -39.12 33.82
N LEU A 22 -1.19 -39.01 34.23
CA LEU A 22 0.07 -39.13 33.49
C LEU A 22 0.14 -38.89 31.97
N ILE A 23 1.06 -37.97 31.62
CA ILE A 23 2.10 -38.07 30.59
C ILE A 23 1.64 -38.37 29.15
N PHE A 24 1.71 -37.35 28.29
CA PHE A 24 2.32 -37.48 26.96
C PHE A 24 3.03 -36.18 26.58
N LEU A 25 4.36 -36.19 26.69
CA LEU A 25 5.24 -35.38 25.86
C LEU A 25 5.19 -35.96 24.44
N SER A 26 4.58 -35.24 23.52
CA SER A 26 4.78 -35.44 22.08
C SER A 26 4.57 -34.12 21.36
N SER A 27 5.70 -33.46 21.11
CA SER A 27 6.05 -32.91 19.81
C SER A 27 4.90 -32.30 19.00
N CYS A 28 4.52 -31.06 19.32
CA CYS A 28 3.99 -30.16 18.30
C CYS A 28 5.18 -29.50 17.57
N SER A 29 5.86 -30.31 16.77
CA SER A 29 6.65 -29.82 15.64
C SER A 29 5.67 -29.50 14.54
N SER A 30 5.42 -28.21 14.27
CA SER A 30 4.87 -27.77 13.00
C SER A 30 5.23 -26.30 12.77
N THR A 31 6.36 -26.16 12.06
CA THR A 31 6.50 -25.19 10.99
C THR A 31 6.60 -23.73 11.43
N SER A 32 7.75 -23.39 12.03
CA SER A 32 8.39 -22.11 11.71
C SER A 32 8.55 -22.08 10.19
N GLN A 33 7.68 -21.34 9.51
CA GLN A 33 7.98 -20.87 8.17
C GLN A 33 9.27 -20.06 8.30
N ASN A 34 10.38 -20.67 7.87
CA ASN A 34 11.59 -19.94 7.52
C ASN A 34 11.21 -18.98 6.40
N PHE A 35 10.73 -17.80 6.77
CA PHE A 35 10.78 -16.65 5.92
C PHE A 35 12.26 -16.31 5.82
N SER A 36 12.93 -16.87 4.82
CA SER A 36 14.30 -16.52 4.49
C SER A 36 14.31 -15.02 4.22
N GLN A 37 14.61 -14.21 5.24
CA GLN A 37 15.04 -12.84 5.04
C GLN A 37 16.24 -12.94 4.10
N GLU A 38 16.00 -12.58 2.85
CA GLU A 38 17.02 -12.41 1.84
C GLU A 38 18.00 -11.36 2.38
N GLN A 39 19.10 -11.81 2.97
CA GLN A 39 20.14 -10.92 3.48
C GLN A 39 20.83 -10.29 2.28
N ILE A 40 20.32 -9.13 1.85
CA ILE A 40 20.97 -8.29 0.85
C ILE A 40 22.36 -7.96 1.40
N SER A 41 23.41 -8.37 0.70
CA SER A 41 24.78 -8.12 1.13
C SER A 41 25.08 -6.62 1.10
N ASP A 42 25.93 -6.14 2.02
CA ASP A 42 26.38 -4.74 2.05
C ASP A 42 26.91 -4.25 0.69
N LYS A 43 27.50 -5.17 -0.08
CA LYS A 43 27.99 -4.91 -1.44
C LYS A 43 26.85 -4.62 -2.44
N GLN A 44 25.74 -5.33 -2.35
CA GLN A 44 24.55 -5.08 -3.19
C GLN A 44 23.89 -3.75 -2.82
N ILE A 45 23.83 -3.42 -1.52
CA ILE A 45 23.33 -2.12 -1.05
C ILE A 45 24.16 -0.98 -1.65
N GLN A 46 25.49 -1.08 -1.60
CA GLN A 46 26.38 -0.08 -2.20
C GLN A 46 26.22 0.03 -3.71
N GLN A 47 26.02 -1.08 -4.41
CA GLN A 47 25.80 -1.08 -5.86
C GLN A 47 24.47 -0.39 -6.23
N ILE A 48 23.40 -0.66 -5.47
CA ILE A 48 22.11 -0.01 -5.64
C ILE A 48 22.24 1.50 -5.42
N GLN A 49 22.90 1.94 -4.34
CA GLN A 49 23.15 3.35 -4.09
C GLN A 49 23.94 4.05 -5.20
N GLN A 50 24.97 3.40 -5.74
CA GLN A 50 25.72 3.96 -6.87
C GLN A 50 24.91 4.05 -8.16
N LEU A 51 23.98 3.12 -8.39
CA LEU A 51 23.06 3.16 -9.52
C LEU A 51 22.04 4.28 -9.35
N GLU A 52 21.48 4.43 -8.15
CA GLU A 52 20.59 5.54 -7.78
C GLU A 52 21.29 6.88 -8.02
N ASP A 53 22.45 7.12 -7.40
CA ASP A 53 23.18 8.38 -7.54
C ASP A 53 23.44 8.74 -9.01
N LYS A 54 23.73 7.75 -9.86
CA LYS A 54 23.94 7.96 -11.31
C LYS A 54 22.65 8.25 -12.06
N MET A 55 21.55 7.58 -11.72
CA MET A 55 20.25 7.80 -12.35
C MET A 55 19.69 9.19 -12.00
N PHE A 56 19.91 9.65 -10.77
CA PHE A 56 19.32 10.89 -10.25
C PHE A 56 20.25 12.11 -10.27
N ALA A 57 21.55 11.96 -10.58
CA ALA A 57 22.53 13.06 -10.55
C ALA A 57 22.13 14.30 -11.37
N ASN A 58 21.34 14.12 -12.43
CA ASN A 58 20.89 15.20 -13.30
C ASN A 58 19.37 15.21 -13.50
N ASP A 59 18.63 14.43 -12.70
CA ASP A 59 17.20 14.33 -12.89
C ASP A 59 16.48 15.60 -12.41
N LYS A 60 15.47 16.01 -13.17
CA LYS A 60 14.64 17.18 -12.91
C LYS A 60 13.19 16.80 -13.18
N PRO A 61 12.52 16.13 -12.22
CA PRO A 61 11.16 15.65 -12.40
C PRO A 61 10.18 16.78 -12.79
N GLU A 62 10.50 18.04 -12.46
CA GLU A 62 9.72 19.21 -12.84
C GLU A 62 9.61 19.42 -14.35
N THR A 63 10.55 18.87 -15.13
CA THR A 63 10.52 18.95 -16.60
C THR A 63 9.39 18.12 -17.22
N HIS A 64 8.81 17.18 -16.46
CA HIS A 64 7.74 16.30 -16.90
C HIS A 64 6.34 16.76 -16.47
N PHE A 65 6.21 17.91 -15.80
CA PHE A 65 4.91 18.33 -15.25
C PHE A 65 3.81 18.46 -16.30
N ASP A 66 4.14 18.88 -17.51
CA ASP A 66 3.15 19.02 -18.58
C ASP A 66 2.70 17.65 -19.11
N ASP A 67 3.63 16.71 -19.32
CA ASP A 67 3.33 15.33 -19.71
C ASP A 67 2.41 14.65 -18.67
N ILE A 68 2.69 14.87 -17.38
CA ILE A 68 1.90 14.32 -16.29
C ILE A 68 0.49 14.93 -16.26
N ARG A 69 0.35 16.24 -16.53
CA ARG A 69 -0.98 16.88 -16.65
C ARG A 69 -1.77 16.33 -17.83
N GLU A 70 -1.12 16.19 -18.98
CA GLU A 70 -1.73 15.62 -20.18
C GLU A 70 -2.27 14.23 -19.87
N TYR A 71 -1.45 13.38 -19.26
CA TYR A 71 -1.86 12.04 -18.83
C TYR A 71 -3.08 12.07 -17.88
N VAL A 72 -3.14 13.01 -16.92
CA VAL A 72 -4.31 13.15 -16.04
C VAL A 72 -5.58 13.42 -16.84
N PHE A 73 -5.54 14.35 -17.81
CA PHE A 73 -6.71 14.71 -18.61
C PHE A 73 -7.10 13.63 -19.62
N GLU A 74 -6.14 12.84 -20.10
CA GLU A 74 -6.42 11.66 -20.93
C GLU A 74 -7.14 10.57 -20.14
N GLN A 75 -6.71 10.30 -18.91
CA GLN A 75 -7.31 9.26 -18.06
C GLN A 75 -8.63 9.70 -17.42
N TYR A 76 -8.80 10.99 -17.16
CA TYR A 76 -10.03 11.58 -16.59
C TYR A 76 -10.47 12.80 -17.40
N PRO A 77 -11.14 12.61 -18.55
CA PRO A 77 -11.62 13.72 -19.38
C PRO A 77 -12.73 14.53 -18.70
N ASP A 78 -13.47 13.91 -17.77
CA ASP A 78 -14.61 14.51 -17.05
C ASP A 78 -14.24 14.82 -15.58
N LEU A 79 -13.11 15.49 -15.36
CA LEU A 79 -12.75 15.97 -14.02
C LEU A 79 -13.72 17.05 -13.54
N PRO A 80 -14.04 17.11 -12.23
CA PRO A 80 -14.76 18.25 -11.67
C PRO A 80 -14.00 19.56 -11.94
N ASP A 81 -14.71 20.63 -12.32
CA ASP A 81 -14.13 21.93 -12.68
C ASP A 81 -13.09 22.44 -11.67
N GLU A 82 -13.34 22.25 -10.37
CA GLU A 82 -12.42 22.67 -9.30
C GLU A 82 -11.10 21.90 -9.32
N VAL A 83 -11.14 20.60 -9.64
CA VAL A 83 -9.96 19.73 -9.73
C VAL A 83 -9.22 20.01 -11.03
N GLU A 84 -9.95 20.17 -12.13
CA GLU A 84 -9.37 20.54 -13.42
C GLU A 84 -8.60 21.86 -13.32
N LEU A 85 -9.20 22.89 -12.69
CA LEU A 85 -8.56 24.18 -12.48
C LEU A 85 -7.32 24.06 -11.58
N LEU A 86 -7.37 23.22 -10.54
CA LEU A 86 -6.22 22.96 -9.68
C LEU A 86 -5.06 22.33 -10.46
N VAL A 87 -5.32 21.27 -11.22
CA VAL A 87 -4.31 20.54 -12.01
C VAL A 87 -3.68 21.44 -13.08
N LYS A 88 -4.48 22.27 -13.74
CA LYS A 88 -4.00 23.24 -14.76
C LYS A 88 -3.10 24.32 -14.18
N ASN A 89 -3.43 24.85 -13.00
CA ASN A 89 -2.78 26.05 -12.49
C ASN A 89 -1.73 25.79 -11.41
N THR A 90 -1.63 24.56 -10.92
CA THR A 90 -0.73 24.20 -9.82
C THR A 90 0.22 23.10 -10.24
N ASN A 91 1.50 23.25 -9.91
CA ASN A 91 2.47 22.17 -10.07
C ASN A 91 2.18 21.05 -9.05
N PRO A 92 2.28 19.78 -9.45
CA PRO A 92 2.20 18.68 -8.51
C PRO A 92 3.37 18.75 -7.52
N LYS A 93 3.14 18.22 -6.33
CA LYS A 93 4.23 17.87 -5.42
C LYS A 93 4.88 16.58 -5.92
N VAL A 94 6.20 16.47 -5.75
CA VAL A 94 6.96 15.30 -6.21
C VAL A 94 7.59 14.61 -5.02
N VAL A 95 7.39 13.30 -4.93
CA VAL A 95 8.06 12.44 -3.95
C VAL A 95 8.69 11.26 -4.67
N PHE A 96 9.93 10.95 -4.33
CA PHE A 96 10.60 9.76 -4.83
C PHE A 96 10.45 8.59 -3.86
N ASN A 97 9.92 7.48 -4.35
CA ASN A 97 9.86 6.22 -3.61
C ASN A 97 11.10 5.38 -3.92
N LYS A 98 12.09 5.43 -3.03
CA LYS A 98 13.35 4.68 -3.17
C LYS A 98 13.17 3.17 -3.28
N ILE A 99 12.22 2.61 -2.53
CA ILE A 99 12.03 1.14 -2.46
C ILE A 99 11.52 0.62 -3.80
N LYS A 100 10.60 1.36 -4.42
CA LYS A 100 9.98 0.94 -5.67
C LYS A 100 10.64 1.55 -6.92
N MET A 101 11.55 2.51 -6.73
CA MET A 101 12.20 3.27 -7.81
C MET A 101 11.18 4.01 -8.69
N GLU A 102 10.27 4.74 -8.05
CA GLU A 102 9.15 5.45 -8.69
C GLU A 102 9.14 6.93 -8.27
N TYR A 103 8.69 7.82 -9.16
CA TYR A 103 8.22 9.13 -8.74
C TYR A 103 6.70 9.15 -8.59
N SER A 104 6.25 9.84 -7.55
CA SER A 104 4.86 10.19 -7.32
C SER A 104 4.68 11.68 -7.51
N PHE A 105 3.91 12.06 -8.53
CA PHE A 105 3.47 13.42 -8.81
C PHE A 105 2.04 13.56 -8.28
N PHE A 106 1.80 14.45 -7.32
CA PHE A 106 0.49 14.51 -6.70
C PHE A 106 -0.04 15.91 -6.39
N TRP A 107 -1.35 16.04 -6.46
CA TRP A 107 -2.11 17.21 -6.03
C TRP A 107 -2.94 16.85 -4.80
N VAL A 108 -3.01 17.77 -3.84
CA VAL A 108 -3.96 17.69 -2.73
C VAL A 108 -5.23 18.41 -3.17
N LEU A 109 -6.33 17.69 -3.24
CA LEU A 109 -7.61 18.19 -3.70
C LEU A 109 -8.34 18.97 -2.60
N PRO A 110 -9.35 19.80 -2.95
CA PRO A 110 -10.07 20.62 -1.97
C PRO A 110 -10.74 19.83 -0.85
N ASP A 111 -11.15 18.59 -1.13
CA ASP A 111 -11.77 17.67 -0.17
C ASP A 111 -10.75 16.94 0.73
N GLY A 112 -9.46 17.21 0.56
CA GLY A 112 -8.36 16.55 1.28
C GLY A 112 -7.95 15.20 0.71
N SER A 113 -8.57 14.74 -0.38
CA SER A 113 -8.07 13.59 -1.14
C SER A 113 -6.83 13.96 -1.95
N ILE A 114 -6.13 12.95 -2.46
CA ILE A 114 -4.94 13.10 -3.28
C ILE A 114 -5.22 12.51 -4.65
N LEU A 115 -4.86 13.27 -5.69
CA LEU A 115 -4.70 12.77 -7.05
C LEU A 115 -3.21 12.56 -7.28
N GLU A 116 -2.79 11.32 -7.46
CA GLU A 116 -1.38 10.92 -7.59
C GLU A 116 -1.16 10.22 -8.94
N VAL A 117 -0.10 10.59 -9.65
CA VAL A 117 0.40 9.91 -10.84
C VAL A 117 1.74 9.29 -10.48
N VAL A 118 1.86 7.98 -10.68
CA VAL A 118 3.09 7.21 -10.45
C VAL A 118 3.79 6.99 -11.77
N THR A 119 5.10 7.19 -11.80
CA THR A 119 5.90 7.07 -13.02
C THR A 119 7.00 6.02 -12.91
N THR A 120 7.53 5.63 -14.08
CA THR A 120 8.80 4.93 -14.19
C THR A 120 9.95 5.78 -13.61
N PRO A 121 11.08 5.17 -13.26
CA PRO A 121 12.25 5.93 -12.83
C PRO A 121 12.81 6.80 -13.97
N PRO A 122 13.67 7.78 -13.63
CA PRO A 122 14.40 8.59 -14.61
C PRO A 122 15.18 7.76 -15.63
N PRO A 123 15.46 8.34 -16.81
CA PRO A 123 15.22 9.75 -17.20
C PRO A 123 13.87 10.03 -17.85
N LEU A 124 13.05 8.99 -18.09
CA LEU A 124 11.85 9.14 -18.91
C LEU A 124 10.63 9.56 -18.08
N CYS A 125 10.54 9.09 -16.82
CA CYS A 125 9.41 9.40 -15.93
C CYS A 125 8.04 9.16 -16.59
N ASP A 126 7.95 8.12 -17.43
CA ASP A 126 6.71 7.75 -18.12
C ASP A 126 5.62 7.39 -17.09
N PRO A 127 4.40 7.94 -17.19
CA PRO A 127 3.31 7.63 -16.27
C PRO A 127 2.85 6.19 -16.42
N ILE A 128 2.76 5.47 -15.30
CA ILE A 128 2.36 4.06 -15.23
C ILE A 128 0.90 3.95 -14.75
N GLY A 129 0.45 4.88 -13.91
CA GLY A 129 -0.86 4.80 -13.30
C GLY A 129 -1.26 6.08 -12.57
N ILE A 130 -2.56 6.21 -12.35
CA ILE A 130 -3.16 7.31 -11.59
C ILE A 130 -3.98 6.73 -10.43
N HIS A 131 -3.82 7.32 -9.26
CA HIS A 131 -4.46 6.92 -8.03
C HIS A 131 -5.20 8.11 -7.44
N HIS A 132 -6.50 7.93 -7.22
CA HIS A 132 -7.30 8.86 -6.44
C HIS A 132 -7.56 8.24 -5.08
N SER A 133 -6.96 8.79 -4.02
CA SER A 133 -7.08 8.25 -2.67
C SER A 133 -7.50 9.33 -1.69
N LYS A 134 -8.46 9.02 -0.81
CA LYS A 134 -8.70 9.85 0.37
C LYS A 134 -7.51 9.66 1.29
N GLN A 135 -6.84 10.74 1.71
CA GLN A 135 -5.73 10.64 2.67
C GLN A 135 -6.14 9.74 3.85
N LEU A 136 -5.49 8.59 3.99
CA LEU A 136 -5.23 8.06 5.32
C LEU A 136 -4.13 8.96 5.86
N LYS A 137 -4.43 9.74 6.91
CA LYS A 137 -3.48 10.61 7.59
C LYS A 137 -2.12 9.91 7.72
N TYR A 138 -1.11 10.43 7.04
CA TYR A 138 0.27 10.16 7.42
C TYR A 138 0.54 11.03 8.66
N GLU A 139 0.38 10.43 9.83
CA GLU A 139 0.88 10.98 11.12
C GLU A 139 2.40 10.81 11.21
#